data_AF-A0A7J9GND3-F1
#
_entry.id   AF-A0A7J9GND3-F1
#
_cell.length_a   1.000
_cell.length_b   1.000
_cell.length_c   1.000
_cell.angle_alpha   90.00
_cell.angle_beta   90.00
_cell.angle_gamma   90.00
#
_symmetry.space_group_name_H-M   'P 1'
#
loop_
_entity.id
_entity.type
_entity.pdbx_description
1 polymer ?
#
loop_
_entity_poly.entity_id
_entity_poly.type
_entity_poly.pdbx_seq_one_letter_code
_entity_poly.pdbx_strand_id
1 'polypeptide(L)'
;MAFVVYFWWKGNLTFFKKKKLEFQVAGHFTYGVMALSAATFMFWNLFGARIIPASIYQGSAVSLALQLSCSVLVVACPCALGLATPTAMLVGTSLGATRGLLLRGGNILEKFSMVNVIIFDKTGTLTIGRPVVTKVVTPSRMDHSDSRLSGYTFFMMIKCVLWCRQHFDGSWSEDDVLKLAAAVESNTIHPVGKAIVEAAQAVKSPNIKVVDGTFVEEPGSGAVAVIDDKTVSVGTLEWVQRHGVGDSLLLETDEELRNKSVVYVGVNNKLAGLIYFEDQIREDARHVVDSLHRQGISVYMLSGDKRSTAEYVASIVGIPKDKVLSQVKPDEKRKFVSELQENQNVVAMVGDGINDAAALASAHIGVAMGGGVGAASEVSSIVLMGNRLSQVSS
;
A
#
# COMPACT_ATOMS: atom_id res chain seq x y z
N MET A 1 -1.08 48.22 22.93
CA MET A 1 -0.15 47.30 22.20
C MET A 1 -0.22 45.87 22.74
N ALA A 2 -0.13 45.63 24.06
CA ALA A 2 -0.31 44.29 24.66
C ALA A 2 -1.66 43.62 24.32
N PHE A 3 -2.73 44.41 24.20
CA PHE A 3 -4.06 43.92 23.81
C PHE A 3 -4.12 43.43 22.35
N VAL A 4 -3.34 44.03 21.45
CA VAL A 4 -3.28 43.63 20.02
C VAL A 4 -2.45 42.37 19.86
N VAL A 5 -1.35 42.24 20.61
CA VAL A 5 -0.55 40.99 20.65
C VAL A 5 -1.36 39.85 21.26
N TYR A 6 -2.09 40.10 22.35
CA TYR A 6 -2.95 39.09 22.98
C TYR A 6 -4.13 38.67 22.10
N PHE A 7 -4.80 39.61 21.42
CA PHE A 7 -5.90 39.28 20.49
C PHE A 7 -5.42 38.62 19.19
N TRP A 8 -4.26 39.03 18.66
CA TRP A 8 -3.67 38.38 17.48
C TRP A 8 -3.23 36.95 17.81
N TRP A 9 -2.72 36.72 19.02
CA TRP A 9 -2.38 35.38 19.50
C TRP A 9 -3.64 34.53 19.78
N LYS A 10 -4.69 35.12 20.38
CA LYS A 10 -5.97 34.45 20.69
C LYS A 10 -6.84 34.18 19.46
N GLY A 11 -6.71 34.98 18.40
CA GLY A 11 -7.41 34.81 17.12
C GLY A 11 -6.85 33.69 16.24
N ASN A 12 -5.55 33.37 16.37
CA ASN A 12 -4.91 32.25 15.68
C ASN A 12 -5.01 30.91 16.43
N LEU A 13 -5.53 30.93 17.67
CA LEU A 13 -5.68 29.75 18.53
C LEU A 13 -6.77 28.77 18.04
N THR A 14 -7.69 29.20 17.18
CA THR A 14 -8.72 28.35 16.57
C THR A 14 -8.25 27.61 15.32
N PHE A 15 -7.15 28.00 14.69
CA PHE A 15 -6.68 27.42 13.41
C PHE A 15 -5.67 26.26 13.57
N PHE A 16 -5.04 26.09 14.75
CA PHE A 16 -3.96 25.11 14.96
C PHE A 16 -4.15 24.24 16.22
N LYS A 17 -5.18 23.39 16.24
CA LYS A 17 -5.55 22.54 17.39
C LYS A 17 -4.60 21.36 17.71
N LYS A 18 -3.38 21.27 17.15
CA LYS A 18 -2.54 20.05 17.25
C LYS A 18 -1.03 20.22 17.49
N LYS A 19 -0.54 21.30 18.12
CA LYS A 19 0.89 21.42 18.50
C LYS A 19 1.11 21.71 19.98
N LYS A 20 1.06 20.67 20.82
CA LYS A 20 1.20 20.80 22.29
C LYS A 20 2.60 21.28 22.73
N LEU A 21 3.65 20.97 21.96
CA LEU A 21 5.06 21.29 22.30
C LEU A 21 5.46 22.73 21.94
N GLU A 22 5.19 23.20 20.72
CA GLU A 22 5.52 24.58 20.31
C GLU A 22 4.77 25.62 21.15
N PHE A 23 3.50 25.35 21.53
CA PHE A 23 2.74 26.24 22.41
C PHE A 23 3.22 26.21 23.87
N GLN A 24 3.76 25.08 24.35
CA GLN A 24 4.37 25.04 25.69
C GLN A 24 5.64 25.88 25.73
N VAL A 25 6.52 25.75 24.73
CA VAL A 25 7.75 26.53 24.67
C VAL A 25 7.43 28.03 24.51
N ALA A 26 6.50 28.38 23.62
CA ALA A 26 6.07 29.77 23.43
C ALA A 26 5.40 30.36 24.69
N GLY A 27 4.62 29.57 25.42
CA GLY A 27 4.01 29.98 26.68
C GLY A 27 5.06 30.30 27.75
N HIS A 28 5.99 29.39 28.01
CA HIS A 28 7.08 29.61 28.97
C HIS A 28 7.97 30.79 28.56
N PHE A 29 8.27 30.93 27.26
CA PHE A 29 9.03 32.06 26.73
C PHE A 29 8.31 33.39 26.97
N THR A 30 7.00 33.46 26.74
CA THR A 30 6.21 34.68 26.95
C THR A 30 6.24 35.13 28.42
N TYR A 31 6.06 34.19 29.36
CA TYR A 31 6.16 34.50 30.79
C TYR A 31 7.57 34.98 31.17
N GLY A 32 8.61 34.36 30.60
CA GLY A 32 10.00 34.79 30.79
C GLY A 32 10.25 36.23 30.31
N VAL A 33 9.76 36.58 29.12
CA VAL A 33 9.89 37.92 28.55
C VAL A 33 9.12 38.96 29.39
N MET A 34 7.91 38.63 29.85
CA MET A 34 7.13 39.50 30.73
C MET A 34 7.84 39.75 32.06
N ALA A 35 8.42 38.72 32.67
CA ALA A 35 9.18 38.84 33.90
C ALA A 35 10.45 39.69 33.70
N LEU A 36 11.19 39.48 32.60
CA LEU A 36 12.38 40.26 32.25
C LEU A 36 12.05 41.75 32.00
N SER A 37 10.95 42.01 31.29
CA SER A 37 10.45 43.38 31.06
C SER A 37 10.08 44.08 32.37
N ALA A 38 9.37 43.40 33.28
CA ALA A 38 9.03 43.94 34.59
C ALA A 38 10.28 44.18 35.47
N ALA A 39 11.24 43.26 35.46
CA ALA A 39 12.51 43.42 36.15
C ALA A 39 13.32 44.61 35.61
N THR A 40 13.34 44.79 34.29
CA THR A 40 13.98 45.93 33.62
C THR A 40 13.33 47.25 34.03
N PHE A 41 12.00 47.31 34.04
CA PHE A 41 11.26 48.48 34.51
C PHE A 41 11.60 48.81 35.97
N MET A 42 11.58 47.81 36.85
CA MET A 42 11.82 47.99 38.28
C MET A 42 13.26 48.45 38.57
N PHE A 43 14.25 47.86 37.88
CA PHE A 43 15.65 48.24 38.00
C PHE A 43 15.90 49.69 37.58
N TRP A 44 15.42 50.09 36.39
CA TRP A 44 15.62 51.45 35.88
C TRP A 44 14.82 52.50 36.64
N ASN A 45 13.66 52.15 37.19
CA ASN A 45 12.88 53.04 38.03
C ASN A 45 13.55 53.32 39.38
N LEU A 46 14.19 52.32 40.00
CA LEU A 46 14.81 52.43 41.33
C LEU A 46 16.26 52.95 41.29
N PHE A 47 17.05 52.47 40.33
CA PHE A 47 18.49 52.76 40.26
C PHE A 47 18.88 53.71 39.12
N GLY A 48 18.05 53.85 38.09
CA GLY A 48 18.36 54.66 36.90
C GLY A 48 18.60 56.14 37.22
N ALA A 49 17.83 56.71 38.16
CA ALA A 49 18.01 58.10 38.61
C ALA A 49 19.28 58.34 39.43
N ARG A 50 19.88 57.29 40.00
CA ARG A 50 21.13 57.38 40.79
C ARG A 50 22.39 57.14 39.95
N ILE A 51 22.29 56.33 38.90
CA ILE A 51 23.44 55.89 38.10
C ILE A 51 23.74 56.86 36.95
N ILE A 52 22.74 57.54 36.38
CA ILE A 52 22.94 58.48 35.27
C ILE A 52 22.48 59.89 35.67
N PRO A 53 23.38 60.90 35.76
CA PRO A 53 23.00 62.27 36.12
C PRO A 53 22.07 62.90 35.08
N ALA A 54 21.18 63.78 35.55
CA ALA A 54 20.11 64.44 34.80
C ALA A 54 20.55 65.30 33.59
N SER A 55 21.84 65.50 33.33
CA SER A 55 22.36 66.32 32.23
C SER A 55 22.31 65.66 30.85
N ILE A 56 21.94 64.38 30.76
CA ILE A 56 21.96 63.60 29.51
C ILE A 56 20.55 63.37 28.92
N TYR A 57 19.45 63.67 29.63
CA TYR A 57 18.10 63.27 29.19
C TYR A 57 17.04 64.39 29.22
N GLN A 58 16.27 64.49 28.14
CA GLN A 58 15.00 65.22 28.07
C GLN A 58 13.85 64.35 28.64
N GLY A 59 13.72 64.19 29.96
CA GLY A 59 12.56 63.50 30.56
C GLY A 59 12.72 62.96 31.99
N SER A 60 11.64 62.39 32.55
CA SER A 60 11.61 61.76 33.88
C SER A 60 12.16 60.32 33.87
N ALA A 61 12.71 59.85 35.00
CA ALA A 61 13.26 58.48 35.12
C ALA A 61 12.24 57.37 34.81
N VAL A 62 10.96 57.60 35.10
CA VAL A 62 9.85 56.70 34.78
C VAL A 62 9.66 56.55 33.27
N SER A 63 9.83 57.64 32.51
CA SER A 63 9.73 57.63 31.04
C SER A 63 10.79 56.72 30.43
N LEU A 64 12.04 56.81 30.90
CA LEU A 64 13.15 55.98 30.43
C LEU A 64 12.96 54.50 30.79
N ALA A 65 12.54 54.21 32.02
CA ALA A 65 12.25 52.83 32.45
C ALA A 65 11.14 52.18 31.61
N LEU A 66 10.09 52.95 31.26
CA LEU A 66 9.00 52.49 30.42
C LEU A 66 9.46 52.25 28.97
N GLN A 67 10.26 53.16 28.39
CA GLN A 67 10.81 53.02 27.05
C GLN A 67 11.69 51.76 26.92
N LEU A 68 12.57 51.52 27.89
CA LEU A 68 13.44 50.34 27.89
C LEU A 68 12.63 49.06 28.09
N SER A 69 11.65 49.06 28.98
CA SER A 69 10.75 47.92 29.18
C SER A 69 9.94 47.58 27.91
N CYS A 70 9.38 48.58 27.22
CA CYS A 70 8.70 48.38 25.95
C CYS A 70 9.64 47.86 24.87
N SER A 71 10.90 48.32 24.84
CA SER A 71 11.91 47.85 23.89
C SER A 71 12.20 46.35 24.07
N VAL A 72 12.30 45.88 25.31
CA VAL A 72 12.48 44.44 25.62
C VAL A 72 11.31 43.61 25.09
N LEU A 73 10.07 44.06 25.29
CA LEU A 73 8.87 43.36 24.79
C LEU A 73 8.84 43.29 23.25
N VAL A 74 9.20 44.38 22.57
CA VAL A 74 9.16 44.46 21.10
C VAL A 74 10.25 43.59 20.48
N VAL A 75 11.48 43.65 21.01
CA VAL A 75 12.62 42.87 20.51
C VAL A 75 12.40 41.36 20.71
N ALA A 76 11.69 40.97 21.77
CA ALA A 76 11.42 39.57 22.06
C ALA A 76 10.28 38.95 21.22
N CYS A 77 9.61 39.71 20.36
CA CYS A 77 8.49 39.20 19.56
C CYS A 77 8.99 38.14 18.54
N PRO A 78 8.55 36.86 18.62
CA PRO A 78 9.10 35.77 17.82
C PRO A 78 8.44 35.69 16.42
N CYS A 79 8.35 36.80 15.69
CA CYS A 79 7.68 36.87 14.39
C CYS A 79 8.20 35.85 13.37
N ALA A 80 9.52 35.58 13.37
CA ALA A 80 10.15 34.63 12.46
C ALA A 80 9.81 33.17 12.79
N LEU A 81 9.63 32.84 14.07
CA LEU A 81 9.38 31.46 14.51
C LEU A 81 8.03 30.95 14.01
N GLY A 82 7.00 31.82 14.02
CA GLY A 82 5.66 31.48 13.55
C GLY A 82 5.56 31.21 12.05
N LEU A 83 6.50 31.74 11.26
CA LEU A 83 6.54 31.54 9.80
C LEU A 83 7.49 30.41 9.38
N ALA A 84 8.46 30.03 10.21
CA ALA A 84 9.45 29.02 9.86
C ALA A 84 8.83 27.67 9.46
N THR A 85 7.92 27.13 10.29
CA THR A 85 7.27 25.84 10.05
C THR A 85 6.40 25.82 8.79
N PRO A 86 5.45 26.76 8.56
CA PRO A 86 4.65 26.74 7.33
C PRO A 86 5.50 26.95 6.07
N THR A 87 6.56 27.77 6.12
CA THR A 87 7.48 27.93 4.98
C THR A 87 8.26 26.65 4.69
N ALA A 88 8.80 25.99 5.72
CA ALA A 88 9.49 24.70 5.56
C ALA A 88 8.55 23.62 5.01
N MET A 89 7.32 23.54 5.51
CA MET A 89 6.30 22.59 5.03
C MET A 89 5.88 22.87 3.57
N LEU A 90 5.72 24.15 3.20
CA LEU A 90 5.39 24.56 1.84
C LEU A 90 6.50 24.17 0.86
N VAL A 91 7.76 24.50 1.20
CA VAL A 91 8.91 24.14 0.38
C VAL A 91 9.07 22.62 0.30
N GLY A 92 8.98 21.90 1.42
CA GLY A 92 9.07 20.44 1.45
C GLY A 92 7.99 19.76 0.62
N THR A 93 6.74 20.24 0.70
CA THR A 93 5.63 19.72 -0.11
C THR A 93 5.83 20.03 -1.60
N SER A 94 6.32 21.23 -1.94
CA SER A 94 6.63 21.58 -3.33
C SER A 94 7.74 20.70 -3.92
N LEU A 95 8.81 20.45 -3.16
CA LEU A 95 9.90 19.56 -3.57
C LEU A 95 9.40 18.12 -3.72
N GLY A 96 8.59 17.63 -2.79
CA GLY A 96 7.93 16.33 -2.90
C GLY A 96 7.13 16.21 -4.19
N ALA A 97 6.30 17.21 -4.50
CA ALA A 97 5.50 17.23 -5.73
C ALA A 97 6.38 17.18 -6.99
N THR A 98 7.51 17.92 -7.02
CA THR A 98 8.46 17.85 -8.16
C THR A 98 9.12 16.48 -8.32
N ARG A 99 9.21 15.69 -7.24
CA ARG A 99 9.70 14.31 -7.25
C ARG A 99 8.59 13.27 -7.42
N GLY A 100 7.36 13.71 -7.72
CA GLY A 100 6.21 12.82 -7.93
C GLY A 100 5.57 12.30 -6.64
N LEU A 101 5.79 12.96 -5.50
CA LEU A 101 5.16 12.66 -4.20
C LEU A 101 4.09 13.73 -3.91
N LEU A 102 2.82 13.34 -3.94
CA LEU A 102 1.73 14.23 -3.54
C LEU A 102 1.41 14.04 -2.06
N LEU A 103 1.71 15.06 -1.24
CA LEU A 103 1.46 15.04 0.19
C LEU A 103 0.16 15.79 0.51
N ARG A 104 -0.74 15.18 1.29
CA ARG A 104 -2.08 15.72 1.59
C ARG A 104 -2.28 16.06 3.05
N GLY A 105 -1.80 17.22 3.49
CA GLY A 105 -2.01 17.69 4.86
C GLY A 105 -0.75 18.28 5.49
N GLY A 106 -0.95 19.22 6.42
CA GLY A 106 0.12 20.06 6.94
C GLY A 106 1.05 19.42 7.96
N ASN A 107 0.84 18.17 8.37
CA ASN A 107 1.65 17.49 9.39
C ASN A 107 2.20 16.13 8.96
N ILE A 108 2.12 15.79 7.67
CA ILE A 108 2.53 14.47 7.18
C ILE A 108 4.03 14.33 7.15
N LEU A 109 4.76 15.36 6.71
CA LEU A 109 6.23 15.34 6.69
C LEU A 109 6.82 15.10 8.08
N GLU A 110 6.26 15.75 9.10
CA GLU A 110 6.67 15.58 10.49
C GLU A 110 6.39 14.16 10.99
N LYS A 111 5.19 13.64 10.74
CA LYS A 111 4.84 12.26 11.10
C LYS A 111 5.69 11.22 10.36
N PHE A 112 5.96 11.45 9.08
CA PHE A 112 6.72 10.52 8.24
C PHE A 112 8.15 10.38 8.73
N SER A 113 8.75 11.47 9.24
CA SER A 113 10.08 11.41 9.87
C SER A 113 10.15 10.55 11.13
N MET A 114 9.01 10.29 11.79
CA MET A 114 8.92 9.45 12.99
C MET A 114 8.59 7.99 12.67
N VAL A 115 8.34 7.64 11.41
CA VAL A 115 7.99 6.28 11.00
C VAL A 115 9.14 5.33 11.28
N ASN A 116 8.83 4.27 12.02
CA ASN A 116 9.78 3.20 12.35
C ASN A 116 9.32 1.83 11.82
N VAL A 117 8.07 1.72 11.36
CA VAL A 117 7.51 0.50 10.78
C VAL A 117 6.80 0.82 9.46
N ILE A 118 7.15 0.09 8.40
CA ILE A 118 6.48 0.17 7.11
C ILE A 118 5.88 -1.19 6.76
N ILE A 119 4.60 -1.18 6.40
CA ILE A 119 3.86 -2.36 5.94
C ILE A 119 3.60 -2.20 4.45
N PHE A 120 4.06 -3.15 3.66
CA PHE A 120 3.73 -3.23 2.24
C PHE A 120 2.59 -4.22 2.01
N ASP A 121 1.59 -3.81 1.23
CA ASP A 121 0.74 -4.80 0.57
C ASP A 121 1.55 -5.53 -0.52
N LYS A 122 1.24 -6.80 -0.79
CA LYS A 122 1.94 -7.55 -1.84
C LYS A 122 1.49 -7.10 -3.23
N THR A 123 0.22 -7.34 -3.54
CA THR A 123 -0.39 -7.15 -4.87
C THR A 123 -0.51 -5.66 -5.17
N GLY A 124 -0.08 -5.22 -6.36
CA GLY A 124 -0.16 -3.82 -6.80
C GLY A 124 0.89 -2.87 -6.19
N THR A 125 1.52 -3.27 -5.09
CA THR A 125 2.55 -2.50 -4.38
C THR A 125 3.96 -3.07 -4.57
N LEU A 126 4.29 -4.25 -4.02
CA LEU A 126 5.60 -4.89 -4.26
C LEU A 126 5.64 -5.56 -5.63
N THR A 127 4.48 -5.96 -6.12
CA THR A 127 4.27 -6.43 -7.48
C THR A 127 3.59 -5.35 -8.33
N ILE A 128 3.53 -5.57 -9.64
CA ILE A 128 2.92 -4.64 -10.58
C ILE A 128 1.38 -4.65 -10.46
N GLY A 129 0.79 -5.72 -9.90
CA GLY A 129 -0.67 -5.89 -9.80
C GLY A 129 -1.30 -6.24 -11.14
N ARG A 130 -0.49 -6.76 -12.07
CA ARG A 130 -0.93 -7.23 -13.39
C ARG A 130 -0.56 -8.71 -13.49
N PRO A 131 -1.50 -9.61 -13.15
CA PRO A 131 -1.23 -11.04 -13.29
C PRO A 131 -0.93 -11.36 -14.75
N VAL A 132 0.03 -12.23 -15.00
CA VAL A 132 0.40 -12.71 -16.33
C VAL A 132 0.27 -14.22 -16.36
N VAL A 133 -0.31 -14.76 -17.43
CA VAL A 133 -0.37 -16.21 -17.65
C VAL A 133 1.03 -16.75 -17.88
N THR A 134 1.45 -17.72 -17.07
CA THR A 134 2.78 -18.32 -17.14
C THR A 134 2.77 -19.71 -17.75
N LYS A 135 1.73 -20.51 -17.47
CA LYS A 135 1.61 -21.89 -17.93
C LYS A 135 0.15 -22.28 -18.04
N VAL A 136 -0.20 -23.05 -19.06
CA VAL A 136 -1.49 -23.73 -19.18
C VAL A 136 -1.21 -25.22 -19.11
N VAL A 137 -1.96 -25.95 -18.30
CA VAL A 137 -1.81 -27.40 -18.13
C VAL A 137 -3.12 -28.09 -18.46
N THR A 138 -3.08 -29.09 -19.32
CA THR A 138 -4.26 -29.90 -19.65
C THR A 138 -4.11 -31.31 -19.09
N PRO A 139 -5.23 -32.00 -18.74
CA PRO A 139 -5.19 -33.33 -18.13
C PRO A 139 -4.48 -34.41 -18.97
N SER A 140 -4.27 -34.17 -20.26
CA SER A 140 -3.66 -35.13 -21.19
C SER A 140 -2.13 -35.06 -21.21
N ARG A 141 -1.50 -34.09 -20.52
CA ARG A 141 -0.06 -33.83 -20.60
C ARG A 141 0.65 -34.06 -19.25
N MET A 142 0.72 -35.33 -18.82
CA MET A 142 1.84 -35.80 -17.99
C MET A 142 2.89 -36.39 -18.95
N ASP A 143 3.70 -35.53 -19.55
CA ASP A 143 4.83 -35.97 -20.37
C ASP A 143 5.93 -36.56 -19.48
N HIS A 144 6.32 -37.78 -19.82
CA HIS A 144 7.44 -38.52 -19.24
C HIS A 144 8.75 -37.73 -19.35
N SER A 145 9.19 -37.08 -18.27
CA SER A 145 10.56 -36.61 -18.16
C SER A 145 11.10 -36.67 -16.73
N ASP A 146 10.92 -37.80 -16.06
CA ASP A 146 11.91 -38.18 -15.05
C ASP A 146 12.02 -39.69 -14.87
N SER A 147 13.08 -40.25 -15.44
CA SER A 147 13.41 -41.67 -15.40
C SER A 147 14.03 -42.03 -14.04
N ARG A 148 13.31 -41.86 -12.93
CA ARG A 148 13.64 -42.41 -11.61
C ARG A 148 12.39 -42.58 -10.73
N LEU A 149 11.51 -43.52 -11.05
CA LEU A 149 10.48 -43.94 -10.09
C LEU A 149 10.56 -45.42 -9.73
N SER A 150 10.82 -45.62 -8.44
CA SER A 150 10.79 -46.87 -7.68
C SER A 150 9.37 -47.46 -7.66
N GLY A 151 9.25 -48.70 -8.14
CA GLY A 151 8.45 -49.83 -7.63
C GLY A 151 6.93 -49.71 -7.41
N TYR A 152 6.42 -48.60 -6.88
CA TYR A 152 5.04 -48.49 -6.38
C TYR A 152 4.07 -47.74 -7.32
N THR A 153 4.58 -46.98 -8.30
CA THR A 153 3.77 -46.16 -9.22
C THR A 153 3.30 -46.86 -10.49
N PHE A 154 3.91 -48.00 -10.85
CA PHE A 154 3.60 -48.69 -12.11
C PHE A 154 2.15 -49.23 -12.16
N PHE A 155 1.64 -49.74 -11.04
CA PHE A 155 0.27 -50.28 -10.96
C PHE A 155 -0.81 -49.18 -10.91
N MET A 156 -0.49 -48.02 -10.33
CA MET A 156 -1.36 -46.84 -10.31
C MET A 156 -1.43 -46.17 -11.69
N MET A 157 -0.30 -46.11 -12.39
CA MET A 157 -0.16 -45.56 -13.75
C MET A 157 -0.98 -46.36 -14.77
N ILE A 158 -0.96 -47.70 -14.70
CA ILE A 158 -1.76 -48.56 -15.59
C ILE A 158 -3.26 -48.39 -15.33
N LYS A 159 -3.71 -48.29 -14.07
CA LYS A 159 -5.14 -48.04 -13.75
C LYS A 159 -5.62 -46.66 -14.23
N CYS A 160 -4.79 -45.63 -14.11
CA CYS A 160 -5.14 -44.27 -14.56
C CYS A 160 -5.18 -44.19 -16.09
N VAL A 161 -4.20 -44.77 -16.78
CA VAL A 161 -4.13 -44.81 -18.25
C VAL A 161 -5.26 -45.64 -18.86
N LEU A 162 -5.62 -46.80 -18.28
CA LEU A 162 -6.76 -47.60 -18.75
C LEU A 162 -8.11 -46.94 -18.49
N TRP A 163 -8.27 -46.19 -17.39
CA TRP A 163 -9.49 -45.44 -17.09
C TRP A 163 -9.65 -44.21 -18.01
N CYS A 164 -8.56 -43.49 -18.30
CA CYS A 164 -8.54 -42.40 -19.28
C CYS A 164 -8.93 -42.88 -20.69
N ARG A 165 -8.54 -44.09 -21.10
CA ARG A 165 -8.77 -44.57 -22.48
C ARG A 165 -10.23 -44.96 -22.78
N GLN A 166 -11.08 -45.14 -21.77
CA GLN A 166 -12.48 -45.59 -21.95
C GLN A 166 -13.53 -44.47 -21.82
N HIS A 167 -13.17 -43.24 -21.38
CA HIS A 167 -14.15 -42.17 -21.10
C HIS A 167 -13.80 -40.74 -21.61
N PHE A 168 -12.71 -40.58 -22.38
CA PHE A 168 -12.24 -39.28 -22.88
C PHE A 168 -12.52 -39.09 -24.38
N ASP A 169 -13.68 -38.55 -24.73
CA ASP A 169 -13.90 -37.89 -26.03
C ASP A 169 -13.52 -36.41 -25.87
N GLY A 170 -12.35 -36.03 -26.38
CA GLY A 170 -11.84 -34.66 -26.42
C GLY A 170 -10.65 -34.40 -25.49
N SER A 171 -9.42 -34.53 -25.99
CA SER A 171 -8.25 -33.89 -25.39
C SER A 171 -8.23 -32.42 -25.81
N TRP A 172 -8.43 -31.48 -24.88
CA TRP A 172 -8.25 -30.06 -25.16
C TRP A 172 -6.77 -29.72 -25.29
N SER A 173 -6.40 -28.94 -26.31
CA SER A 173 -5.07 -28.34 -26.37
C SER A 173 -4.96 -27.16 -25.40
N GLU A 174 -3.73 -26.78 -25.05
CA GLU A 174 -3.47 -25.60 -24.22
C GLU A 174 -4.11 -24.33 -24.83
N ASP A 175 -4.02 -24.20 -26.15
CA ASP A 175 -4.64 -23.10 -26.90
C ASP A 175 -6.16 -23.13 -26.82
N ASP A 176 -6.79 -24.31 -26.84
CA ASP A 176 -8.25 -24.42 -26.75
C ASP A 176 -8.76 -24.05 -25.36
N VAL A 177 -8.05 -24.48 -24.31
CA VAL A 177 -8.37 -24.08 -22.93
C VAL A 177 -8.25 -22.57 -22.78
N LEU A 178 -7.18 -21.98 -23.30
CA LEU A 178 -6.94 -20.54 -23.23
C LEU A 178 -7.99 -19.74 -24.01
N LYS A 179 -8.39 -20.23 -25.19
CA LYS A 179 -9.46 -19.64 -26.02
C LYS A 179 -10.81 -19.66 -25.33
N LEU A 180 -11.22 -20.80 -24.79
CA LEU A 180 -12.50 -20.96 -24.11
C LEU A 180 -12.54 -20.09 -22.84
N ALA A 181 -11.45 -20.06 -22.08
CA ALA A 181 -11.35 -19.21 -20.91
C ALA A 181 -11.41 -17.72 -21.27
N ALA A 182 -10.68 -17.28 -22.31
CA ALA A 182 -10.70 -15.89 -22.76
C ALA A 182 -12.08 -15.46 -23.28
N ALA A 183 -12.83 -16.35 -23.92
CA ALA A 183 -14.18 -16.05 -24.37
C ALA A 183 -15.11 -15.76 -23.19
N VAL A 184 -15.11 -16.60 -22.15
CA VAL A 184 -15.88 -16.36 -20.92
C VAL A 184 -15.45 -15.04 -20.27
N GLU A 185 -14.13 -14.85 -20.10
CA GLU A 185 -13.54 -13.73 -19.39
C GLU A 185 -13.58 -12.41 -20.17
N SER A 186 -13.91 -12.43 -21.48
CA SER A 186 -14.07 -11.20 -22.28
C SER A 186 -15.20 -10.29 -21.80
N ASN A 187 -16.14 -10.85 -21.01
CA ASN A 187 -17.26 -10.14 -20.42
C ASN A 187 -17.01 -9.67 -18.97
N THR A 188 -15.87 -10.01 -18.36
CA THR A 188 -15.51 -9.53 -17.01
C THR A 188 -14.62 -8.30 -17.05
N ILE A 189 -14.59 -7.57 -15.92
CA ILE A 189 -13.67 -6.46 -15.65
C ILE A 189 -12.52 -6.93 -14.72
N HIS A 190 -12.52 -8.21 -14.31
CA HIS A 190 -11.56 -8.73 -13.34
C HIS A 190 -10.12 -8.76 -13.91
N PRO A 191 -9.09 -8.36 -13.12
CA PRO A 191 -7.70 -8.34 -13.59
C PRO A 191 -7.18 -9.69 -14.11
N VAL A 192 -7.62 -10.79 -13.50
CA VAL A 192 -7.27 -12.15 -13.95
C VAL A 192 -7.91 -12.48 -15.30
N GLY A 193 -9.16 -12.09 -15.52
CA GLY A 193 -9.84 -12.27 -16.81
C GLY A 193 -9.14 -11.50 -17.93
N LYS A 194 -8.75 -10.26 -17.65
CA LYS A 194 -7.96 -9.45 -18.58
C LYS A 194 -6.63 -10.13 -18.96
N ALA A 195 -5.94 -10.74 -17.99
CA ALA A 195 -4.70 -11.47 -18.24
C ALA A 195 -4.91 -12.70 -19.14
N ILE A 196 -6.02 -13.43 -18.97
CA ILE A 196 -6.39 -14.57 -19.82
C ILE A 196 -6.66 -14.09 -21.26
N VAL A 197 -7.42 -13.00 -21.41
CA VAL A 197 -7.75 -12.41 -22.73
C VAL A 197 -6.48 -11.93 -23.44
N GLU A 198 -5.58 -11.23 -22.74
CA GLU A 198 -4.29 -10.77 -23.27
C GLU A 198 -3.41 -11.95 -23.72
N ALA A 199 -3.34 -13.01 -22.91
CA ALA A 199 -2.61 -14.22 -23.25
C ALA A 199 -3.19 -14.93 -24.49
N ALA A 200 -4.51 -15.03 -24.62
CA ALA A 200 -5.15 -15.64 -25.79
C ALA A 200 -4.91 -14.84 -27.08
N GLN A 201 -4.90 -13.51 -26.98
CA GLN A 201 -4.61 -12.61 -28.10
C GLN A 201 -3.15 -12.76 -28.58
N ALA A 202 -2.19 -12.95 -27.67
CA ALA A 202 -0.79 -13.16 -28.01
C ALA A 202 -0.55 -14.42 -28.87
N VAL A 203 -1.40 -15.44 -28.71
CA VAL A 203 -1.33 -16.71 -29.46
C VAL A 203 -2.06 -16.65 -30.83
N LYS A 204 -2.49 -15.46 -31.28
CA LYS A 204 -3.27 -15.26 -32.54
C LYS A 204 -4.52 -16.14 -32.63
N SER A 205 -5.20 -16.32 -31.51
CA SER A 205 -6.43 -17.10 -31.48
C SER A 205 -7.61 -16.32 -32.08
N PRO A 206 -8.52 -16.97 -32.84
CA PRO A 206 -9.75 -16.34 -33.30
C PRO A 206 -10.62 -15.94 -32.10
N ASN A 207 -11.29 -14.79 -32.21
CA ASN A 207 -12.13 -14.25 -31.13
C ASN A 207 -13.44 -15.05 -31.07
N ILE A 208 -13.54 -15.97 -30.11
CA ILE A 208 -14.74 -16.78 -29.90
C ILE A 208 -15.77 -15.94 -29.13
N LYS A 209 -17.00 -15.86 -29.63
CA LYS A 209 -18.07 -15.11 -29.00
C LYS A 209 -18.89 -16.03 -28.09
N VAL A 210 -19.21 -15.53 -26.91
CA VAL A 210 -20.13 -16.16 -25.96
C VAL A 210 -21.56 -16.00 -26.46
N VAL A 211 -22.44 -16.97 -26.15
CA VAL A 211 -23.87 -16.86 -26.42
C VAL A 211 -24.50 -15.80 -25.51
N ASP A 212 -25.12 -14.78 -26.12
CA ASP A 212 -25.71 -13.65 -25.41
C ASP A 212 -26.70 -14.10 -24.32
N GLY A 213 -26.58 -13.52 -23.11
CA GLY A 213 -27.46 -13.80 -21.97
C GLY A 213 -27.14 -15.06 -21.16
N THR A 214 -26.07 -15.79 -21.49
CA THR A 214 -25.65 -17.01 -20.75
C THR A 214 -24.52 -16.77 -19.74
N PHE A 215 -23.93 -15.57 -19.73
CA PHE A 215 -22.83 -15.21 -18.84
C PHE A 215 -23.33 -14.96 -17.42
N VAL A 216 -22.72 -15.65 -16.45
CA VAL A 216 -22.95 -15.46 -15.02
C VAL A 216 -21.61 -15.38 -14.31
N GLU A 217 -21.44 -14.37 -13.48
CA GLU A 217 -20.23 -14.14 -12.68
C GLU A 217 -20.60 -14.09 -11.19
N GLU A 218 -19.78 -14.74 -10.35
CA GLU A 218 -19.87 -14.66 -8.90
C GLU A 218 -18.54 -14.10 -8.36
N PRO A 219 -18.54 -12.87 -7.79
CA PRO A 219 -17.34 -12.25 -7.25
C PRO A 219 -16.63 -13.15 -6.22
N GLY A 220 -15.33 -13.36 -6.41
CA GLY A 220 -14.49 -14.20 -5.55
C GLY A 220 -14.53 -15.70 -5.88
N SER A 221 -15.38 -16.12 -6.83
CA SER A 221 -15.50 -17.52 -7.25
C SER A 221 -15.12 -17.74 -8.71
N GLY A 222 -15.76 -17.04 -9.66
CA GLY A 222 -15.49 -17.22 -11.09
C GLY A 222 -16.63 -16.79 -12.00
N ALA A 223 -16.51 -17.16 -13.27
CA ALA A 223 -17.48 -16.91 -14.32
C ALA A 223 -17.87 -18.21 -15.06
N VAL A 224 -19.06 -18.23 -15.64
CA VAL A 224 -19.56 -19.33 -16.47
C VAL A 224 -20.32 -18.76 -17.66
N ALA A 225 -20.18 -19.37 -18.83
CA ALA A 225 -20.98 -19.03 -19.99
C ALA A 225 -21.12 -20.20 -20.96
N VAL A 226 -22.06 -20.09 -21.90
CA VAL A 226 -22.23 -21.08 -22.97
C VAL A 226 -21.53 -20.59 -24.25
N ILE A 227 -20.68 -21.45 -24.81
CA ILE A 227 -19.91 -21.22 -26.03
C ILE A 227 -20.07 -22.44 -26.94
N ASP A 228 -20.57 -22.27 -28.16
CA ASP A 228 -20.81 -23.35 -29.13
C ASP A 228 -21.53 -24.57 -28.53
N ASP A 229 -22.65 -24.34 -27.82
CA ASP A 229 -23.43 -25.35 -27.07
C ASP A 229 -22.67 -26.08 -25.95
N LYS A 230 -21.51 -25.56 -25.53
CA LYS A 230 -20.73 -26.08 -24.40
C LYS A 230 -20.79 -25.13 -23.22
N THR A 231 -21.06 -25.66 -22.03
CA THR A 231 -20.97 -24.88 -20.79
C THR A 231 -19.51 -24.81 -20.37
N VAL A 232 -18.96 -23.59 -20.32
CA VAL A 232 -17.57 -23.32 -19.93
C VAL A 232 -17.56 -22.56 -18.62
N SER A 233 -16.92 -23.11 -17.59
CA SER A 233 -16.73 -22.48 -16.29
C SER A 233 -15.26 -22.15 -16.05
N VAL A 234 -14.98 -20.96 -15.53
CA VAL A 234 -13.63 -20.46 -15.25
C VAL A 234 -13.62 -19.90 -13.83
N GLY A 235 -12.74 -20.38 -12.96
CA GLY A 235 -12.70 -19.87 -11.58
C GLY A 235 -11.90 -20.72 -10.60
N THR A 236 -12.28 -20.62 -9.32
CA THR A 236 -11.74 -21.46 -8.24
C THR A 236 -12.14 -22.94 -8.43
N LEU A 237 -11.45 -23.85 -7.72
CA LEU A 237 -11.78 -25.27 -7.74
C LEU A 237 -13.24 -25.51 -7.32
N GLU A 238 -13.68 -24.84 -6.25
CA GLU A 238 -15.06 -24.91 -5.76
C GLU A 238 -16.07 -24.42 -6.80
N TRP A 239 -15.73 -23.37 -7.57
CA TRP A 239 -16.59 -22.85 -8.63
C TRP A 239 -16.82 -23.86 -9.75
N VAL A 240 -15.75 -24.47 -10.27
CA VAL A 240 -15.86 -25.43 -11.37
C VAL A 240 -16.56 -26.72 -10.93
N GLN A 241 -16.33 -27.17 -9.68
CA GLN A 241 -17.01 -28.33 -9.10
C GLN A 241 -18.52 -28.09 -8.95
N ARG A 242 -18.93 -26.89 -8.49
CA ARG A 242 -20.35 -26.49 -8.42
C ARG A 242 -21.05 -26.54 -9.79
N HIS A 243 -20.30 -26.30 -10.86
CA HIS A 243 -20.80 -26.34 -12.24
C HIS A 243 -20.60 -27.71 -12.91
N GLY A 244 -20.49 -28.78 -12.11
CA GLY A 244 -20.55 -30.16 -12.58
C GLY A 244 -19.22 -30.78 -12.94
N VAL A 245 -18.08 -30.08 -12.79
CA VAL A 245 -16.76 -30.69 -13.02
C VAL A 245 -16.49 -31.77 -11.96
N GLY A 246 -16.40 -33.02 -12.39
CA GLY A 246 -16.11 -34.15 -11.49
C GLY A 246 -14.72 -34.07 -10.86
N ASP A 247 -14.57 -34.65 -9.66
CA ASP A 247 -13.30 -34.71 -8.90
C ASP A 247 -12.20 -35.36 -9.73
N SER A 248 -11.42 -34.53 -10.39
CA SER A 248 -10.31 -34.94 -11.23
C SER A 248 -9.05 -34.50 -10.52
N LEU A 249 -8.35 -35.49 -9.93
CA LEU A 249 -7.06 -35.35 -9.25
C LEU A 249 -5.96 -34.90 -10.23
N LEU A 250 -5.98 -33.64 -10.66
CA LEU A 250 -4.75 -32.98 -11.08
C LEU A 250 -4.01 -32.56 -9.82
N LEU A 251 -3.33 -33.55 -9.22
CA LEU A 251 -2.37 -33.32 -8.17
C LEU A 251 -1.35 -32.31 -8.70
N GLU A 252 -1.28 -31.14 -8.06
CA GLU A 252 -0.17 -30.20 -8.10
C GLU A 252 1.12 -30.96 -7.71
N THR A 253 1.68 -31.70 -8.67
CA THR A 253 2.85 -32.57 -8.49
C THR A 253 4.15 -31.81 -8.66
N ASP A 254 4.07 -30.61 -9.24
CA ASP A 254 5.20 -29.73 -9.49
C ASP A 254 5.28 -28.66 -8.39
N GLU A 255 6.35 -28.66 -7.59
CA GLU A 255 6.54 -27.70 -6.50
C GLU A 255 6.58 -26.25 -7.00
N GLU A 256 7.06 -26.02 -8.23
CA GLU A 256 7.10 -24.69 -8.84
C GLU A 256 5.69 -24.14 -9.13
N LEU A 257 4.73 -25.00 -9.43
CA LEU A 257 3.35 -24.61 -9.75
C LEU A 257 2.50 -24.38 -8.50
N ARG A 258 2.88 -24.94 -7.34
CA ARG A 258 2.18 -24.73 -6.05
C ARG A 258 2.21 -23.29 -5.57
N ASN A 259 3.24 -22.54 -5.97
CA ASN A 259 3.45 -21.16 -5.54
C ASN A 259 2.79 -20.13 -6.46
N LYS A 260 2.15 -20.59 -7.55
CA LYS A 260 1.47 -19.73 -8.50
C LYS A 260 -0.03 -19.71 -8.22
N SER A 261 -0.67 -18.59 -8.55
CA SER A 261 -2.13 -18.52 -8.53
C SER A 261 -2.68 -19.37 -9.68
N VAL A 262 -3.74 -20.14 -9.44
CA VAL A 262 -4.29 -21.06 -10.43
C VAL A 262 -5.78 -20.81 -10.63
N VAL A 263 -6.22 -20.84 -11.89
CA VAL A 263 -7.62 -20.82 -12.29
C VAL A 263 -7.94 -22.13 -13.00
N TYR A 264 -9.08 -22.71 -12.65
CA TYR A 264 -9.57 -23.95 -13.22
C TYR A 264 -10.54 -23.65 -14.36
N VAL A 265 -10.43 -24.41 -15.45
CA VAL A 265 -11.31 -24.30 -16.61
C VAL A 265 -12.07 -25.62 -16.78
N GLY A 266 -13.38 -25.56 -16.65
CA GLY A 266 -14.31 -26.66 -16.87
C GLY A 266 -15.03 -26.53 -18.21
N VAL A 267 -15.24 -27.65 -18.90
CA VAL A 267 -16.05 -27.72 -20.13
C VAL A 267 -16.97 -28.93 -20.03
N ASN A 268 -18.28 -28.73 -20.15
CA ASN A 268 -19.30 -29.80 -20.13
C ASN A 268 -19.08 -30.83 -19.00
N ASN A 269 -18.99 -30.34 -17.76
CA ASN A 269 -18.83 -31.17 -16.55
C ASN A 269 -17.48 -31.92 -16.45
N LYS A 270 -16.47 -31.55 -17.25
CA LYS A 270 -15.12 -32.10 -17.20
C LYS A 270 -14.08 -31.01 -17.01
N LEU A 271 -12.99 -31.33 -16.32
CA LEU A 271 -11.86 -30.41 -16.16
C LEU A 271 -11.08 -30.35 -17.47
N ALA A 272 -11.08 -29.20 -18.13
CA ALA A 272 -10.40 -29.00 -19.41
C ALA A 272 -8.93 -28.60 -19.24
N GLY A 273 -8.62 -27.80 -18.21
CA GLY A 273 -7.25 -27.43 -17.87
C GLY A 273 -7.13 -26.47 -16.71
N LEU A 274 -5.89 -26.15 -16.36
CA LEU A 274 -5.49 -25.17 -15.36
C LEU A 274 -4.69 -24.05 -16.03
N ILE A 275 -4.94 -22.81 -15.63
CA ILE A 275 -4.17 -21.65 -16.06
C ILE A 275 -3.44 -21.11 -14.83
N TYR A 276 -2.11 -21.02 -14.91
CA TYR A 276 -1.26 -20.52 -13.84
C TYR A 276 -0.84 -19.08 -14.10
N PHE A 277 -0.90 -18.27 -13.04
CA PHE A 277 -0.60 -16.85 -13.07
C PHE A 277 0.49 -16.50 -12.07
N GLU A 278 1.33 -15.55 -12.46
CA GLU A 278 2.23 -14.86 -11.55
C GLU A 278 2.03 -13.37 -11.68
N ASP A 279 2.20 -12.67 -10.56
CA ASP A 279 2.30 -11.22 -10.56
C ASP A 279 3.77 -10.83 -10.54
N GLN A 280 4.18 -10.01 -11.49
CA GLN A 280 5.58 -9.62 -11.63
C GLN A 280 6.00 -8.73 -10.47
N ILE A 281 7.13 -9.07 -9.83
CA ILE A 281 7.73 -8.26 -8.78
C ILE A 281 8.35 -7.02 -9.42
N ARG A 282 8.17 -5.85 -8.80
CA ARG A 282 8.76 -4.62 -9.30
C ARG A 282 10.28 -4.65 -9.17
N GLU A 283 10.97 -4.18 -10.20
CA GLU A 283 12.44 -4.13 -10.23
C GLU A 283 13.04 -3.29 -9.09
N ASP A 284 12.35 -2.23 -8.66
CA ASP A 284 12.79 -1.34 -7.60
C ASP A 284 12.44 -1.83 -6.18
N ALA A 285 11.61 -2.88 -6.04
CA ALA A 285 11.10 -3.32 -4.74
C ALA A 285 12.21 -3.75 -3.78
N ARG A 286 13.15 -4.58 -4.25
CA ARG A 286 14.26 -5.08 -3.43
C ARG A 286 15.15 -3.94 -2.93
N HIS A 287 15.51 -3.02 -3.83
CA HIS A 287 16.37 -1.88 -3.47
C HIS A 287 15.71 -0.97 -2.42
N VAL A 288 14.38 -0.78 -2.50
CA VAL A 288 13.62 -0.01 -1.51
C VAL A 288 13.65 -0.70 -0.16
N VAL A 289 13.34 -1.99 -0.09
CA VAL A 289 13.38 -2.76 1.16
C VAL A 289 14.78 -2.70 1.78
N ASP A 290 15.83 -2.90 0.97
CA ASP A 290 17.23 -2.80 1.43
C ASP A 290 17.59 -1.39 1.93
N SER A 291 17.05 -0.34 1.31
CA SER A 291 17.24 1.05 1.76
C SER A 291 16.54 1.31 3.09
N LEU A 292 15.32 0.82 3.27
CA LEU A 292 14.55 0.96 4.51
C LEU A 292 15.20 0.21 5.68
N HIS A 293 15.70 -1.01 5.42
CA HIS A 293 16.47 -1.75 6.42
C HIS A 293 17.74 -1.02 6.85
N ARG A 294 18.47 -0.38 5.91
CA ARG A 294 19.64 0.45 6.23
C ARG A 294 19.30 1.68 7.07
N GLN A 295 18.07 2.20 6.96
CA GLN A 295 17.57 3.30 7.79
C GLN A 295 17.08 2.82 9.18
N GLY A 296 17.12 1.51 9.46
CA GLY A 296 16.63 0.94 10.72
C GLY A 296 15.10 0.81 10.81
N ILE A 297 14.40 0.93 9.68
CA ILE A 297 12.94 0.81 9.61
C ILE A 297 12.57 -0.67 9.52
N SER A 298 11.62 -1.10 10.35
CA SER A 298 11.11 -2.47 10.32
C SER A 298 10.08 -2.63 9.19
N VAL A 299 10.38 -3.52 8.24
CA VAL A 299 9.53 -3.75 7.06
C VAL A 299 8.71 -5.04 7.22
N TYR A 300 7.41 -4.94 7.00
CA TYR A 300 6.45 -6.05 6.98
C TYR A 300 5.78 -6.18 5.62
N MET A 301 5.32 -7.38 5.29
CA MET A 301 4.51 -7.65 4.11
C MET A 301 3.18 -8.30 4.47
N LEU A 302 2.08 -7.77 3.95
CA LEU A 302 0.75 -8.37 4.03
C LEU A 302 0.34 -8.92 2.67
N SER A 303 -0.28 -10.10 2.65
CA SER A 303 -0.81 -10.70 1.43
C SER A 303 -2.05 -11.53 1.72
N GLY A 304 -3.00 -11.52 0.77
CA GLY A 304 -4.12 -12.47 0.74
C GLY A 304 -3.76 -13.83 0.15
N ASP A 305 -2.55 -13.99 -0.41
CA ASP A 305 -2.14 -15.20 -1.11
C ASP A 305 -1.78 -16.34 -0.14
N LYS A 306 -1.60 -17.55 -0.71
CA LYS A 306 -1.03 -18.69 0.02
C LYS A 306 0.33 -18.32 0.62
N ARG A 307 0.61 -18.93 1.78
CA ARG A 307 1.87 -18.73 2.52
C ARG A 307 3.11 -18.92 1.67
N SER A 308 3.14 -19.94 0.82
CA SER A 308 4.31 -20.26 0.00
C SER A 308 4.59 -19.18 -1.05
N THR A 309 3.56 -18.63 -1.70
CA THR A 309 3.67 -17.50 -2.63
C THR A 309 4.15 -16.22 -1.92
N ALA A 310 3.59 -15.91 -0.76
CA ALA A 310 3.98 -14.74 0.01
C ALA A 310 5.44 -14.85 0.49
N GLU A 311 5.86 -15.99 1.05
CA GLU A 311 7.24 -16.21 1.47
C GLU A 311 8.22 -16.16 0.28
N TYR A 312 7.81 -16.66 -0.89
CA TYR A 312 8.62 -16.58 -2.11
C TYR A 312 8.88 -15.12 -2.53
N VAL A 313 7.83 -14.30 -2.64
CA VAL A 313 7.97 -12.87 -2.98
C VAL A 313 8.82 -12.16 -1.94
N ALA A 314 8.55 -12.39 -0.65
CA ALA A 314 9.33 -11.82 0.46
C ALA A 314 10.82 -12.16 0.36
N SER A 315 11.16 -13.40 0.00
CA SER A 315 12.55 -13.83 -0.15
C SER A 315 13.29 -13.10 -1.28
N ILE A 316 12.58 -12.76 -2.37
CA ILE A 316 13.14 -12.01 -3.51
C ILE A 316 13.37 -10.55 -3.14
N VAL A 317 12.42 -9.93 -2.43
CA VAL A 317 12.52 -8.51 -2.03
C VAL A 317 13.36 -8.30 -0.78
N GLY A 318 13.72 -9.35 -0.04
CA GLY A 318 14.57 -9.29 1.15
C GLY A 318 13.81 -9.07 2.47
N ILE A 319 12.52 -9.41 2.54
CA ILE A 319 11.72 -9.31 3.78
C ILE A 319 11.83 -10.63 4.57
N PRO A 320 12.18 -10.59 5.87
CA PRO A 320 12.26 -11.79 6.71
C PRO A 320 10.92 -12.53 6.84
N LYS A 321 10.95 -13.87 6.87
CA LYS A 321 9.74 -14.71 6.91
C LYS A 321 8.85 -14.44 8.13
N ASP A 322 9.43 -14.07 9.26
CA ASP A 322 8.70 -13.69 10.49
C ASP A 322 7.91 -12.38 10.36
N LYS A 323 8.20 -11.58 9.33
CA LYS A 323 7.52 -10.31 9.03
C LYS A 323 6.56 -10.40 7.85
N VAL A 324 6.21 -11.63 7.44
CA VAL A 324 5.27 -11.90 6.34
C VAL A 324 3.99 -12.48 6.91
N LEU A 325 2.86 -11.81 6.64
CA LEU A 325 1.54 -12.34 6.93
C LEU A 325 0.83 -12.67 5.63
N SER A 326 0.44 -13.92 5.48
CA SER A 326 -0.24 -14.48 4.30
C SER A 326 -1.69 -14.83 4.60
N GLN A 327 -2.52 -15.00 3.57
CA GLN A 327 -3.95 -15.32 3.69
C GLN A 327 -4.75 -14.31 4.54
N VAL A 328 -4.30 -13.05 4.57
CA VAL A 328 -4.88 -11.99 5.39
C VAL A 328 -6.09 -11.38 4.67
N LYS A 329 -7.25 -11.39 5.32
CA LYS A 329 -8.47 -10.72 4.81
C LYS A 329 -8.37 -9.19 4.97
N PRO A 330 -9.11 -8.39 4.17
CA PRO A 330 -9.10 -6.92 4.29
C PRO A 330 -9.33 -6.39 5.72
N ASP A 331 -10.26 -6.98 6.47
CA ASP A 331 -10.53 -6.59 7.87
C ASP A 331 -9.37 -6.91 8.83
N GLU A 332 -8.63 -7.98 8.55
CA GLU A 332 -7.49 -8.42 9.35
C GLU A 332 -6.26 -7.53 9.09
N LYS A 333 -6.09 -7.01 7.86
CA LYS A 333 -5.04 -6.03 7.56
C LYS A 333 -5.13 -4.82 8.49
N ARG A 334 -6.34 -4.29 8.68
CA ARG A 334 -6.59 -3.16 9.60
C ARG A 334 -6.25 -3.52 11.06
N LYS A 335 -6.65 -4.70 11.53
CA LYS A 335 -6.35 -5.14 12.90
C LYS A 335 -4.84 -5.20 13.14
N PHE A 336 -4.10 -5.76 12.19
CA PHE A 336 -2.64 -5.87 12.28
C PHE A 336 -1.96 -4.48 12.31
N VAL A 337 -2.45 -3.52 11.52
CA VAL A 337 -1.99 -2.13 11.60
C VAL A 337 -2.18 -1.59 13.02
N SER A 338 -3.36 -1.78 13.62
CA SER A 338 -3.64 -1.32 14.99
C SER A 338 -2.77 -2.01 16.05
N GLU A 339 -2.54 -3.32 15.94
CA GLU A 339 -1.64 -4.06 16.84
C GLU A 339 -0.21 -3.51 16.82
N LEU A 340 0.31 -3.15 15.64
CA LEU A 340 1.63 -2.53 15.54
C LEU A 340 1.65 -1.12 16.14
N GLN A 341 0.56 -0.37 16.03
CA GLN A 341 0.42 0.97 16.63
C GLN A 341 0.37 0.94 18.16
N GLU A 342 -0.25 -0.09 18.75
CA GLU A 342 -0.30 -0.27 20.22
C GLU A 342 1.08 -0.44 20.84
N ASN A 343 2.03 -1.02 20.09
CA ASN A 343 3.43 -1.17 20.48
C ASN A 343 4.26 0.12 20.36
N GLN A 344 3.61 1.29 20.43
CA GLN A 344 4.20 2.63 20.29
C GLN A 344 4.92 2.88 18.95
N ASN A 345 4.63 2.11 17.91
CA ASN A 345 5.21 2.32 16.59
C ASN A 345 4.43 3.36 15.78
N VAL A 346 5.17 4.16 15.01
CA VAL A 346 4.58 5.02 13.98
C VAL A 346 4.55 4.23 12.68
N VAL A 347 3.42 3.58 12.46
CA VAL A 347 3.18 2.71 11.31
C VAL A 347 2.79 3.50 10.07
N ALA A 348 3.54 3.30 8.98
CA ALA A 348 3.12 3.65 7.63
C ALA A 348 2.72 2.40 6.84
N MET A 349 1.69 2.52 6.00
CA MET A 349 1.22 1.45 5.14
C MET A 349 1.29 1.89 3.68
N VAL A 350 1.81 1.02 2.81
CA VAL A 350 1.94 1.26 1.37
C VAL A 350 1.07 0.27 0.61
N GLY A 351 0.25 0.79 -0.29
CA GLY A 351 -0.89 0.08 -0.86
C GLY A 351 -1.34 0.59 -2.22
N ASP A 352 -2.03 -0.24 -2.99
CA ASP A 352 -2.74 0.22 -4.20
C ASP A 352 -4.14 0.76 -3.87
N GLY A 353 -4.65 0.46 -2.67
CA GLY A 353 -5.92 0.88 -2.07
C GLY A 353 -7.15 0.30 -2.74
N ILE A 354 -7.02 -0.80 -3.49
CA ILE A 354 -8.17 -1.58 -3.98
C ILE A 354 -8.71 -2.47 -2.84
N ASN A 355 -7.84 -3.23 -2.18
CA ASN A 355 -8.21 -4.21 -1.14
C ASN A 355 -7.81 -3.79 0.27
N ASP A 356 -7.11 -2.67 0.40
CA ASP A 356 -6.41 -2.25 1.61
C ASP A 356 -6.70 -0.80 2.00
N ALA A 357 -7.68 -0.15 1.37
CA ALA A 357 -8.12 1.21 1.69
C ALA A 357 -8.45 1.40 3.19
N ALA A 358 -9.12 0.42 3.82
CA ALA A 358 -9.44 0.47 5.25
C ALA A 358 -8.18 0.42 6.13
N ALA A 359 -7.17 -0.34 5.71
CA ALA A 359 -5.91 -0.48 6.43
C ALA A 359 -5.03 0.77 6.20
N LEU A 360 -4.96 1.29 4.97
CA LEU A 360 -4.32 2.57 4.62
C LEU A 360 -4.88 3.73 5.43
N ALA A 361 -6.21 3.80 5.59
CA ALA A 361 -6.88 4.83 6.38
C ALA A 361 -6.60 4.70 7.89
N SER A 362 -6.38 3.48 8.38
CA SER A 362 -6.09 3.21 9.79
C SER A 362 -4.64 3.47 10.18
N ALA A 363 -3.71 3.42 9.22
CA ALA A 363 -2.30 3.70 9.45
C ALA A 363 -2.08 5.16 9.89
N HIS A 364 -0.97 5.43 10.59
CA HIS A 364 -0.62 6.82 10.90
C HIS A 364 -0.35 7.61 9.63
N ILE A 365 0.17 6.92 8.61
CA ILE A 365 0.44 7.42 7.27
C ILE A 365 0.09 6.34 6.25
N GLY A 366 -0.95 6.58 5.46
CA GLY A 366 -1.25 5.78 4.28
C GLY A 366 -0.52 6.33 3.05
N VAL A 367 0.18 5.47 2.32
CA VAL A 367 0.89 5.76 1.07
C VAL A 367 0.21 4.97 -0.05
N ALA A 368 -0.40 5.65 -1.01
CA ALA A 368 -1.04 5.01 -2.15
C ALA A 368 -0.12 5.00 -3.39
N MET A 369 -0.09 3.89 -4.11
CA MET A 369 0.52 3.78 -5.43
C MET A 369 -0.31 4.56 -6.46
N GLY A 370 0.31 5.37 -7.31
CA GLY A 370 -0.40 6.21 -8.29
C GLY A 370 -1.17 5.45 -9.38
N GLY A 371 -0.91 4.15 -9.54
CA GLY A 371 -1.74 3.29 -10.40
C GLY A 371 -3.15 3.04 -9.85
N GLY A 372 -3.36 3.24 -8.55
CA GLY A 372 -4.64 3.13 -7.86
C GLY A 372 -5.46 4.42 -7.99
N VAL A 373 -6.10 4.62 -9.15
CA VAL A 373 -7.09 5.68 -9.34
C VAL A 373 -8.37 5.25 -8.61
N GLY A 374 -8.80 5.99 -7.58
CA GLY A 374 -10.03 5.70 -6.83
C GLY A 374 -9.89 5.90 -5.30
N ALA A 375 -10.59 5.05 -4.54
CA ALA A 375 -10.73 5.13 -3.08
C ALA A 375 -9.39 5.22 -2.32
N ALA A 376 -8.36 4.54 -2.82
CA ALA A 376 -6.97 4.57 -2.34
C ALA A 376 -6.38 5.99 -2.20
N SER A 377 -6.51 6.75 -3.27
CA SER A 377 -5.95 8.10 -3.37
C SER A 377 -6.74 9.08 -2.50
N GLU A 378 -8.02 8.80 -2.21
CA GLU A 378 -8.84 9.64 -1.34
C GLU A 378 -8.52 9.47 0.14
N VAL A 379 -8.22 8.24 0.58
CA VAL A 379 -7.95 7.94 1.99
C VAL A 379 -6.47 8.08 2.39
N SER A 380 -5.56 8.13 1.42
CA SER A 380 -4.12 8.18 1.68
C SER A 380 -3.59 9.60 1.96
N SER A 381 -2.57 9.66 2.81
CA SER A 381 -1.85 10.88 3.14
C SER A 381 -0.79 11.23 2.09
N ILE A 382 -0.21 10.21 1.44
CA ILE A 382 0.82 10.35 0.41
C ILE A 382 0.38 9.56 -0.82
N VAL A 383 0.54 10.14 -2.01
CA VAL A 383 0.28 9.45 -3.29
C VAL A 383 1.54 9.48 -4.16
N LEU A 384 1.98 8.31 -4.62
CA LEU A 384 3.15 8.13 -5.48
C LEU A 384 2.77 8.28 -6.95
N MET A 385 2.81 9.51 -7.50
CA MET A 385 2.34 9.80 -8.86
C MET A 385 3.10 9.04 -9.95
N GLY A 386 4.37 8.71 -9.72
CA GLY A 386 5.22 8.00 -10.67
C GLY A 386 4.97 6.48 -10.70
N ASN A 387 4.14 5.95 -9.79
CA ASN A 387 3.97 4.51 -9.58
C ASN A 387 5.32 3.78 -9.40
N ARG A 388 6.30 4.43 -8.78
CA ARG A 388 7.63 3.87 -8.46
C ARG A 388 7.75 3.73 -6.95
N LEU A 389 8.06 2.53 -6.48
CA LEU A 389 8.24 2.27 -5.06
C LEU A 389 9.49 2.98 -4.52
N SER A 390 10.48 3.24 -5.38
CA SER A 390 11.70 3.99 -5.06
C SER A 390 11.42 5.35 -4.40
N GLN A 391 10.27 5.96 -4.66
CA GLN A 391 9.87 7.24 -4.10
C GLN A 391 9.60 7.18 -2.58
N VAL A 392 9.38 5.99 -2.01
CA VAL A 392 9.14 5.80 -0.56
C VAL A 392 10.43 5.93 0.26
N SER A 393 11.57 5.51 -0.31
CA SER A 393 12.86 5.50 0.40
C SER A 393 13.80 6.67 0.03
N SER A 394 13.37 7.54 -0.89
CA SER A 394 14.14 8.69 -1.42
C SER A 394 13.88 9.96 -0.63
#